data_AF-A0A5C9EDJ0-F1
#
_entry.id   AF-A0A5C9EDJ0-F1
#
_cell.length_a   1.000
_cell.length_b   1.000
_cell.length_c   1.000
_cell.angle_alpha   90.00
_cell.angle_beta   90.00
_cell.angle_gamma   90.00
#
_symmetry.space_group_name_H-M   'P 1'
#
loop_
_entity.id
_entity.type
_entity.pdbx_description
1 polymer ?
#
loop_
_entity_poly.entity_id
_entity_poly.type
_entity_poly.pdbx_seq_one_letter_code
_entity_poly.pdbx_strand_id
1 'polypeptide(L)'
;MISIEPPDDMISISLYNILTYRKEEEYLNLLNNWDKTIMFEIDDFYPVNIEFSGDQITFKRTEPQKKADLKIKMSLETLLDIAYGRMNPVKAFISGKLKIKGFYKIFTLNRFMKIFLDTIKMMAEDPNDKYYKLTINQRGKDNDGN
;
A
#
# COMPACT_ATOMS: atom_id res chain seq x y z
N MET A 1 16.11 0.27 -9.54
CA MET A 1 15.15 1.41 -9.57
C MET A 1 13.78 0.76 -9.50
N ILE A 2 12.99 1.05 -8.47
CA ILE A 2 11.71 0.37 -8.27
C ILE A 2 10.76 0.75 -9.41
N SER A 3 10.22 -0.25 -10.09
CA SER A 3 9.22 -0.08 -11.14
C SER A 3 7.87 -0.56 -10.62
N ILE A 4 6.87 0.31 -10.67
CA ILE A 4 5.50 -0.01 -10.25
C ILE A 4 4.60 0.30 -11.45
N GLU A 5 3.91 -0.72 -11.97
CA GLU A 5 3.00 -0.56 -13.11
C GLU A 5 1.78 0.29 -12.67
N PRO A 6 1.39 1.34 -13.43
CA PRO A 6 0.21 2.13 -13.11
C PRO A 6 -1.05 1.27 -13.27
N PRO A 7 -1.83 1.06 -12.21
CA PRO A 7 -3.02 0.22 -12.29
C PRO A 7 -4.23 0.96 -12.88
N ASP A 8 -5.20 0.20 -13.37
CA ASP A 8 -6.43 0.70 -14.03
C ASP A 8 -7.65 0.76 -13.08
N ASP A 9 -7.47 0.41 -11.80
CA ASP A 9 -8.55 0.21 -10.84
C ASP A 9 -8.36 0.99 -9.55
N MET A 10 -9.47 1.39 -8.91
CA MET A 10 -9.45 2.32 -7.78
C MET A 10 -8.64 1.80 -6.56
N ILE A 11 -8.72 0.49 -6.27
CA ILE A 11 -8.04 -0.09 -5.10
C ILE A 11 -6.54 -0.14 -5.37
N SER A 12 -6.15 -0.64 -6.53
CA SER A 12 -4.75 -0.70 -6.95
C SER A 12 -4.17 0.71 -7.12
N ILE A 13 -4.91 1.70 -7.62
CA ILE A 13 -4.46 3.10 -7.69
C ILE A 13 -4.20 3.66 -6.28
N SER A 14 -5.10 3.37 -5.34
CA SER A 14 -4.93 3.78 -3.94
C SER A 14 -3.68 3.15 -3.33
N LEU A 15 -3.48 1.84 -3.55
CA LEU A 15 -2.29 1.13 -3.09
C LEU A 15 -1.01 1.64 -3.77
N TYR A 16 -1.05 1.94 -5.07
CA TYR A 16 0.05 2.57 -5.81
C TYR A 16 0.43 3.91 -5.19
N ASN A 17 -0.54 4.77 -4.90
CA ASN A 17 -0.31 6.07 -4.26
C ASN A 17 0.33 5.91 -2.87
N ILE A 18 -0.12 4.93 -2.09
CA ILE A 18 0.51 4.59 -0.80
C ILE A 18 1.95 4.15 -1.01
N LEU A 19 2.20 3.18 -1.91
CA LEU A 19 3.54 2.63 -2.13
C LEU A 19 4.54 3.62 -2.77
N THR A 20 4.04 4.69 -3.39
CA THR A 20 4.87 5.71 -4.04
C THR A 20 5.01 7.00 -3.25
N TYR A 21 4.27 7.14 -2.13
CA TYR A 21 4.27 8.36 -1.33
C TYR A 21 5.66 8.65 -0.74
N ARG A 22 6.32 7.64 -0.16
CA ARG A 22 7.63 7.77 0.50
C ARG A 22 8.78 7.59 -0.50
N LYS A 23 9.90 8.30 -0.27
CA LYS A 23 11.05 8.34 -1.20
C LYS A 23 12.41 8.25 -0.50
N GLU A 24 12.42 8.28 0.83
CA GLU A 24 13.62 8.12 1.63
C GLU A 24 14.22 6.72 1.48
N GLU A 25 15.55 6.63 1.58
CA GLU A 25 16.30 5.41 1.30
C GLU A 25 15.88 4.23 2.19
N GLU A 26 15.62 4.49 3.47
CA GLU A 26 15.14 3.47 4.41
C GLU A 26 13.84 2.81 3.91
N TYR A 27 12.91 3.61 3.36
CA TYR A 27 11.67 3.10 2.81
C TYR A 27 11.90 2.29 1.53
N LEU A 28 12.73 2.77 0.63
CA LEU A 28 13.05 2.05 -0.60
C LEU A 28 13.69 0.68 -0.29
N ASN A 29 14.51 0.60 0.76
CA ASN A 29 15.07 -0.66 1.25
C ASN A 29 14.00 -1.63 1.80
N LEU A 30 12.88 -1.13 2.33
CA LEU A 30 11.74 -1.97 2.70
C LEU A 30 11.02 -2.54 1.48
N LEU A 31 11.09 -1.91 0.31
CA LEU A 31 10.43 -2.40 -0.90
C LEU A 31 11.30 -3.39 -1.70
N ASN A 32 12.63 -3.16 -1.74
CA ASN A 32 13.56 -3.93 -2.56
C ASN A 32 13.73 -5.39 -2.10
N ASN A 33 13.85 -6.31 -3.07
CA ASN A 33 14.22 -7.72 -2.87
C ASN A 33 13.42 -8.43 -1.77
N TRP A 34 12.13 -8.09 -1.63
CA TRP A 34 11.30 -8.72 -0.60
C TRP A 34 10.75 -10.08 -1.04
N ASP A 35 10.42 -10.20 -2.34
CA ASP A 35 9.89 -11.41 -2.97
C ASP A 35 8.72 -12.03 -2.19
N LYS A 36 7.65 -11.24 -2.03
CA LYS A 36 6.45 -11.62 -1.28
C LYS A 36 5.17 -11.25 -2.03
N THR A 37 4.12 -12.00 -1.74
CA THR A 37 2.77 -11.70 -2.21
C THR A 37 1.87 -11.36 -1.03
N ILE A 38 1.26 -10.17 -1.04
CA ILE A 38 0.34 -9.72 -0.01
C ILE A 38 -1.06 -9.58 -0.60
N MET A 39 -2.03 -10.31 -0.05
CA MET A 39 -3.44 -10.17 -0.42
C MET A 39 -4.08 -9.10 0.47
N PHE A 40 -4.61 -8.05 -0.15
CA PHE A 40 -5.27 -6.94 0.51
C PHE A 40 -6.76 -6.94 0.19
N GLU A 41 -7.59 -6.95 1.23
CA GLU A 41 -9.04 -6.99 1.12
C GLU A 41 -9.67 -5.87 1.93
N ILE A 42 -10.43 -5.02 1.24
CA ILE A 42 -11.36 -4.10 1.89
C ILE A 42 -12.76 -4.68 1.74
N ASP A 43 -13.53 -4.72 2.84
CA ASP A 43 -14.92 -5.16 2.78
C ASP A 43 -15.70 -4.40 1.71
N ASP A 44 -16.59 -5.10 1.00
CA ASP A 44 -17.39 -4.61 -0.13
C ASP A 44 -16.60 -4.26 -1.41
N PHE A 45 -15.29 -4.52 -1.45
CA PHE A 45 -14.46 -4.39 -2.65
C PHE A 45 -13.84 -5.74 -3.07
N TYR A 46 -13.33 -5.79 -4.30
CA TYR A 46 -12.57 -6.95 -4.79
C TYR A 46 -11.18 -7.02 -4.10
N PRO A 47 -10.66 -8.24 -3.88
CA PRO A 47 -9.30 -8.42 -3.35
C PRO A 47 -8.25 -7.96 -4.37
N VAL A 48 -7.14 -7.43 -3.87
CA VAL A 48 -5.96 -7.09 -4.69
C VAL A 48 -4.74 -7.80 -4.12
N ASN A 49 -4.00 -8.49 -4.98
CA ASN A 49 -2.69 -9.05 -4.64
C ASN A 49 -1.60 -8.07 -5.03
N ILE A 50 -0.77 -7.72 -4.06
CA ILE A 50 0.43 -6.91 -4.23
C ILE A 50 1.60 -7.90 -4.31
N GLU A 51 2.20 -8.02 -5.49
CA GLU A 51 3.36 -8.89 -5.71
C GLU A 51 4.63 -8.06 -5.76
N PHE A 52 5.50 -8.27 -4.77
CA PHE A 52 6.85 -7.74 -4.73
C PHE A 52 7.76 -8.80 -5.33
N SER A 53 8.49 -8.48 -6.42
CA SER A 53 9.43 -9.38 -7.09
C SER A 53 10.67 -8.62 -7.54
N GLY A 54 11.80 -8.84 -6.85
CA GLY A 54 13.01 -8.04 -7.01
C GLY A 54 12.74 -6.54 -6.81
N ASP A 55 12.91 -5.77 -7.88
CA ASP A 55 12.66 -4.33 -7.95
C ASP A 55 11.26 -3.99 -8.54
N GLN A 56 10.43 -4.99 -8.85
CA GLN A 56 9.12 -4.79 -9.45
C GLN A 56 8.00 -5.00 -8.44
N ILE A 57 7.02 -4.11 -8.46
CA ILE A 57 5.78 -4.26 -7.68
C ILE A 57 4.60 -4.23 -8.66
N THR A 58 3.78 -5.27 -8.61
CA THR A 58 2.59 -5.39 -9.48
C THR A 58 1.32 -5.63 -8.66
N PHE A 59 0.18 -5.27 -9.24
CA PHE A 59 -1.14 -5.44 -8.62
C PHE A 59 -1.97 -6.40 -9.47
N LYS A 60 -2.56 -7.42 -8.84
CA LYS A 60 -3.43 -8.40 -9.52
C LYS A 60 -4.76 -8.57 -8.81
N ARG A 61 -5.84 -8.46 -9.57
CA ARG A 61 -7.24 -8.67 -9.10
C ARG A 61 -7.68 -10.14 -9.08
N THR A 62 -6.85 -11.04 -9.59
CA THR A 62 -7.11 -12.49 -9.58
C THR A 62 -6.65 -13.11 -8.28
N GLU A 63 -7.19 -14.26 -7.89
CA GLU A 63 -6.56 -15.08 -6.86
C GLU A 63 -5.08 -15.31 -7.20
N PRO A 64 -4.17 -15.20 -6.23
CA PRO A 64 -2.76 -15.31 -6.51
C PRO A 64 -2.46 -16.77 -6.90
N GLN A 65 -1.67 -16.95 -7.96
CA GLN A 65 -1.29 -18.29 -8.45
C GLN A 65 -0.58 -19.12 -7.38
N LYS A 66 0.07 -18.45 -6.43
CA LYS A 66 0.63 -19.02 -5.20
C LYS A 66 -0.12 -18.46 -4.01
N LYS A 67 -0.28 -19.26 -2.95
CA LYS A 67 -0.87 -18.79 -1.69
C LYS A 67 -0.14 -17.54 -1.19
N ALA A 68 -0.88 -16.46 -0.95
CA ALA A 68 -0.32 -15.21 -0.44
C ALA A 68 0.47 -15.43 0.87
N ASP A 69 1.60 -14.75 1.00
CA ASP A 69 2.45 -14.80 2.20
C ASP A 69 1.77 -14.16 3.40
N LEU A 70 0.97 -13.14 3.15
CA LEU A 70 0.18 -12.41 4.13
C LEU A 70 -1.17 -12.07 3.50
N LYS A 71 -2.24 -12.22 4.26
CA LYS A 71 -3.57 -11.74 3.88
C LYS A 71 -4.06 -10.76 4.93
N ILE A 72 -4.39 -9.55 4.49
CA ILE A 72 -4.87 -8.44 5.30
C ILE A 72 -6.29 -8.14 4.87
N LYS A 73 -7.21 -8.12 5.83
CA LYS A 73 -8.62 -7.81 5.59
C LYS A 73 -9.15 -6.83 6.63
N MET A 74 -9.84 -5.78 6.21
CA MET A 74 -10.51 -4.81 7.09
C MET A 74 -11.64 -4.07 6.36
N SER A 75 -12.48 -3.32 7.08
CA SER A 75 -13.41 -2.39 6.44
C SER A 75 -12.72 -1.08 6.03
N LEU A 76 -13.32 -0.33 5.09
CA LEU A 76 -12.81 0.99 4.70
C LEU A 76 -12.77 1.95 5.90
N GLU A 77 -13.80 1.94 6.75
CA GLU A 77 -13.86 2.73 7.98
C GLU A 77 -12.68 2.40 8.91
N THR A 78 -12.39 1.10 9.12
CA THR A 78 -11.27 0.67 9.96
C THR A 78 -9.93 1.14 9.38
N LEU A 79 -9.75 1.08 8.06
CA LEU A 79 -8.55 1.59 7.39
C LEU A 79 -8.37 3.09 7.65
N LEU A 80 -9.44 3.88 7.48
CA LEU A 80 -9.41 5.33 7.71
C LEU A 80 -9.15 5.65 9.18
N ASP A 81 -9.79 4.96 10.12
CA ASP A 81 -9.54 5.13 11.54
C ASP A 81 -8.09 4.86 11.92
N ILE A 82 -7.48 3.84 11.32
CA ILE A 82 -6.06 3.55 11.52
C ILE A 82 -5.18 4.64 10.91
N ALA A 83 -5.49 5.09 9.68
CA ALA A 83 -4.74 6.14 8.99
C ALA A 83 -4.73 7.45 9.78
N TYR A 84 -5.89 7.89 10.28
CA TYR A 84 -6.04 9.10 11.09
C TYR A 84 -5.67 8.92 12.57
N GLY A 85 -5.14 7.75 12.96
CA GLY A 85 -4.74 7.48 14.34
C GLY A 85 -5.90 7.34 15.35
N ARG A 86 -7.16 7.36 14.88
CA ARG A 86 -8.37 7.14 15.71
C ARG A 86 -8.47 5.71 16.23
N MET A 87 -7.83 4.76 15.54
CA MET A 87 -7.75 3.36 15.96
C MET A 87 -6.32 2.84 15.91
N ASN A 88 -5.87 2.22 17.01
CA ASN A 88 -4.60 1.52 17.03
C ASN A 88 -4.71 0.19 16.22
N PRO A 89 -3.76 -0.11 15.30
CA PRO A 89 -3.80 -1.32 14.48
C PRO A 89 -3.79 -2.64 15.27
N VAL A 90 -3.06 -2.70 16.39
CA VAL A 90 -3.00 -3.88 17.26
C VAL A 90 -4.35 -4.08 17.95
N LYS A 91 -4.98 -3.00 18.40
CA LYS A 91 -6.34 -3.04 18.96
C LYS A 91 -7.37 -3.45 17.90
N ALA A 92 -7.24 -2.96 16.67
CA ALA A 92 -8.07 -3.38 15.54
C ALA A 92 -7.93 -4.89 15.27
N PHE A 93 -6.70 -5.42 15.36
CA PHE A 93 -6.45 -6.85 15.19
C PHE A 93 -7.08 -7.69 16.30
N ILE A 94 -6.83 -7.35 17.56
CA ILE A 94 -7.37 -8.07 18.72
C ILE A 94 -8.91 -8.04 18.73
N SER A 95 -9.53 -6.93 18.32
CA SER A 95 -11.00 -6.80 18.21
C SER A 95 -11.60 -7.43 16.95
N GLY A 96 -10.76 -7.98 16.05
CA GLY A 96 -11.22 -8.63 14.82
C GLY A 96 -11.63 -7.69 13.68
N LYS A 97 -11.50 -6.37 13.87
CA LYS A 97 -11.73 -5.34 12.83
C LYS A 97 -10.65 -5.35 11.75
N LEU A 98 -9.43 -5.71 12.13
CA LEU A 98 -8.32 -6.03 11.23
C LEU A 98 -8.07 -7.54 11.31
N LYS A 99 -8.19 -8.26 10.20
CA LYS A 99 -7.89 -9.68 10.12
C LYS A 99 -6.57 -9.88 9.39
N ILE A 100 -5.68 -10.64 9.99
CA ILE A 100 -4.35 -10.96 9.45
C ILE A 100 -4.21 -12.47 9.40
N LYS A 101 -4.04 -13.06 8.21
CA LYS A 101 -3.63 -14.46 8.04
C LYS A 101 -2.19 -14.51 7.52
N GLY A 102 -1.41 -15.50 7.96
CA GLY A 102 0.03 -15.55 7.70
C GLY A 102 0.88 -14.94 8.82
N PHE A 103 0.27 -14.59 9.96
CA PHE A 103 0.93 -13.92 11.09
C PHE A 103 2.11 -14.70 11.71
N TYR A 104 2.20 -16.01 11.49
CA TYR A 104 3.35 -16.82 11.89
C TYR A 104 4.67 -16.37 11.21
N LYS A 105 4.60 -15.55 10.16
CA LYS A 105 5.74 -14.85 9.55
C LYS A 105 5.86 -13.42 10.10
N ILE A 106 6.25 -13.29 11.37
CA ILE A 106 6.30 -11.99 12.06
C ILE A 106 7.14 -10.93 11.33
N PHE A 107 8.24 -11.33 10.68
CA PHE A 107 9.09 -10.44 9.88
C PHE A 107 8.37 -9.90 8.65
N THR A 108 7.62 -10.75 7.93
CA THR A 108 6.79 -10.35 6.79
C THR A 108 5.72 -9.38 7.24
N LEU A 109 5.03 -9.67 8.35
CA LEU A 109 4.03 -8.77 8.89
C LEU A 109 4.64 -7.43 9.29
N ASN A 110 5.71 -7.42 10.09
CA ASN A 110 6.36 -6.18 10.53
C ASN A 110 6.83 -5.32 9.34
N ARG A 111 7.46 -5.93 8.32
CA ARG A 111 7.87 -5.23 7.10
C ARG A 111 6.68 -4.66 6.35
N PHE A 112 5.60 -5.44 6.17
CA PHE A 112 4.36 -4.94 5.58
C PHE A 112 3.78 -3.75 6.36
N MET A 113 3.71 -3.85 7.69
CA MET A 113 3.16 -2.78 8.53
C MET A 113 3.99 -1.49 8.40
N LYS A 114 5.32 -1.58 8.37
CA LYS A 114 6.19 -0.42 8.12
C LYS A 114 6.01 0.19 6.72
N ILE A 115 5.78 -0.65 5.72
CA ILE A 115 5.54 -0.20 4.34
C ILE A 115 4.17 0.48 4.22
N PHE A 116 3.14 -0.12 4.81
CA PHE A 116 1.77 0.27 4.57
C PHE A 116 1.24 1.23 5.64
N LEU A 117 1.28 0.83 6.92
CA LEU A 117 0.67 1.61 8.00
C LEU A 117 1.38 2.93 8.27
N ASP A 118 2.71 2.92 8.31
CA ASP A 118 3.46 4.15 8.55
C ASP A 118 3.20 5.15 7.41
N THR A 119 3.08 4.65 6.18
CA THR A 119 2.84 5.48 5.01
C THR A 119 1.44 6.09 4.98
N ILE A 120 0.38 5.31 5.27
CA ILE A 120 -0.98 5.87 5.33
C ILE A 120 -1.15 6.89 6.47
N LYS A 121 -0.40 6.74 7.57
CA LYS A 121 -0.40 7.73 8.66
C LYS A 121 0.29 9.03 8.22
N MET A 122 1.46 8.94 7.60
CA MET A 122 2.14 10.11 7.04
C MET A 122 1.26 10.85 6.01
N MET A 123 0.58 10.09 5.13
CA MET A 123 -0.37 10.66 4.17
C MET A 123 -1.56 11.37 4.83
N ALA A 124 -2.07 10.83 5.94
CA ALA A 124 -3.18 11.41 6.68
C ALA A 124 -2.78 12.66 7.49
N GLU A 125 -1.53 12.70 7.97
CA GLU A 125 -0.96 13.84 8.70
C GLU A 125 -0.67 15.04 7.77
N ASP A 126 -0.28 14.79 6.53
CA ASP A 126 -0.06 15.82 5.51
C ASP A 126 -0.77 15.47 4.19
N PRO A 127 -2.08 15.73 4.10
CA PRO A 127 -2.86 15.41 2.90
C PRO A 127 -2.58 16.33 1.71
N ASN A 128 -1.93 17.49 1.91
CA ASN A 128 -1.87 18.55 0.90
C ASN A 128 -0.50 18.68 0.19
N ASP A 129 0.61 18.22 0.76
CA ASP A 129 1.93 18.52 0.16
C ASP A 129 2.26 17.71 -1.12
N LYS A 130 1.45 16.69 -1.49
CA LYS A 130 1.69 15.84 -2.68
C LYS A 130 0.55 15.72 -3.69
N TYR A 131 -0.71 16.02 -3.33
CA TYR A 131 -1.81 16.02 -4.32
C TYR A 131 -1.64 17.12 -5.38
N TYR A 132 -1.12 18.30 -4.99
CA TYR A 132 -0.93 19.42 -5.92
C TYR A 132 0.32 19.30 -6.79
N LYS A 133 1.42 18.70 -6.31
CA LYS A 133 2.69 18.62 -7.06
C LYS A 133 2.61 17.70 -8.30
N LEU A 134 1.73 16.71 -8.31
CA LEU A 134 1.50 15.83 -9.47
C LEU A 134 0.78 16.58 -10.61
N THR A 135 -0.10 17.53 -10.31
CA THR A 135 -0.87 18.26 -11.33
C THR A 135 -0.04 19.35 -12.02
N ILE A 136 0.94 19.95 -11.34
CA ILE A 136 1.81 20.99 -11.94
C ILE A 136 2.90 20.38 -12.81
N ASN A 137 3.51 19.25 -12.40
CA ASN A 137 4.56 18.59 -13.19
C ASN A 137 4.02 17.88 -14.44
N GLN A 138 2.72 17.60 -14.52
CA GLN A 138 2.09 17.11 -15.75
C GLN A 138 1.72 18.27 -16.70
N ARG A 139 1.25 19.42 -16.19
CA ARG A 139 0.99 20.61 -17.03
C ARG A 139 2.25 21.33 -17.53
N GLY A 140 3.38 21.17 -16.85
CA GLY A 140 4.65 21.78 -17.25
C GLY A 140 5.37 21.07 -18.40
N LYS A 141 5.03 19.82 -18.71
CA LYS A 141 5.64 19.08 -19.84
C LYS A 141 4.93 19.28 -21.18
N ASP A 142 3.72 19.83 -21.17
CA ASP A 142 2.91 19.99 -22.37
C ASP A 142 3.10 21.37 -23.05
N ASN A 143 3.85 22.29 -22.42
CA ASN A 143 3.98 23.68 -22.88
C ASN A 143 5.39 24.11 -23.33
N ASP A 144 6.41 23.24 -23.26
CA ASP A 144 7.77 23.53 -23.74
C ASP A 144 8.05 22.89 -25.11
N GLY A 145 7.04 22.92 -25.99
CA GLY A 145 7.09 22.41 -27.36
C GLY A 145 6.44 23.37 -28.33
N ASN A 146 6.98 24.59 -28.46
CA ASN A 146 6.87 25.42 -29.66
C ASN A 146 8.03 26.41 -29.76
#